data_AF-A0A954EYA3-F1
#
_entry.id   AF-A0A954EYA3-F1
#
_cell.length_a   1.000
_cell.length_b   1.000
_cell.length_c   1.000
_cell.angle_alpha   90.00
_cell.angle_beta   90.00
_cell.angle_gamma   90.00
#
_symmetry.space_group_name_H-M   'P 1'
#
loop_
_entity.id
_entity.type
_entity.pdbx_description
1 polymer ?
#
loop_
_entity_poly.entity_id
_entity_poly.type
_entity_poly.pdbx_seq_one_letter_code
_entity_poly.pdbx_strand_id
1 'polypeptide(L)'
;MHYVVWGLVVLLIVIHQDFWFWDKTTLVFGFMPIGLLYHFGISLAAAFTWFLATMFCWPADLEEETLAAVADAPSGDSAHPTTSKEGATE
;
A
#
# COMPACT_ATOMS: atom_id res chain seq x y z
N MET A 1 -6.20 -18.65 -6.24
CA MET A 1 -5.51 -18.14 -5.02
C MET A 1 -6.13 -16.83 -4.50
N HIS A 2 -6.70 -16.00 -5.37
CA HIS A 2 -7.38 -14.73 -5.05
C HIS A 2 -8.42 -14.83 -3.93
N TYR A 3 -9.19 -15.92 -3.89
CA TYR A 3 -10.21 -16.16 -2.85
C TYR A 3 -9.62 -16.31 -1.44
N VAL A 4 -8.37 -16.75 -1.31
CA VAL A 4 -7.68 -16.88 -0.01
C VAL A 4 -7.35 -15.49 0.53
N VAL A 5 -6.86 -14.59 -0.33
CA VAL A 5 -6.57 -13.20 0.03
C VAL A 5 -7.86 -12.49 0.45
N TRP A 6 -8.93 -12.65 -0.32
CA TRP A 6 -10.25 -12.10 0.02
C TRP A 6 -10.79 -12.64 1.35
N GLY A 7 -10.67 -13.96 1.59
CA GLY A 7 -11.05 -14.57 2.86
C GLY A 7 -10.25 -14.02 4.04
N LEU A 8 -8.94 -13.83 3.87
CA LEU A 8 -8.06 -13.22 4.88
C LEU A 8 -8.45 -11.77 5.18
N VAL A 9 -8.79 -10.98 4.17
CA VAL A 9 -9.23 -9.59 4.34
C VAL A 9 -10.55 -9.53 5.14
N VAL A 10 -11.53 -10.37 4.78
CA VAL A 10 -12.81 -10.44 5.51
C VAL A 10 -12.59 -10.90 6.95
N LEU A 11 -11.76 -11.92 7.16
CA LEU A 11 -11.37 -12.38 8.49
C LEU A 11 -10.73 -11.24 9.29
N LEU A 12 -9.82 -10.48 8.67
CA LEU A 12 -9.17 -9.35 9.31
C LEU A 12 -10.18 -8.30 9.75
N ILE A 13 -11.15 -7.94 8.89
CA ILE A 13 -12.20 -6.96 9.20
C ILE A 13 -13.01 -7.41 10.43
N VAL A 14 -13.38 -8.69 10.50
CA VAL A 14 -14.14 -9.24 11.63
C VAL A 14 -13.32 -9.21 12.91
N ILE A 15 -12.06 -9.62 12.85
CA ILE A 15 -11.14 -9.60 14.01
C ILE A 15 -10.79 -8.16 14.40
N HIS A 16 -10.78 -7.22 13.44
CA HIS A 16 -10.55 -5.80 13.71
C HIS A 16 -11.69 -5.13 14.48
N GLN A 17 -12.90 -5.70 14.43
CA GLN A 17 -14.00 -5.30 15.30
C GLN A 17 -13.67 -5.76 16.73
N ASP A 18 -12.99 -4.88 17.45
CA ASP A 18 -12.49 -5.09 18.82
C ASP A 18 -13.62 -5.08 19.86
N PHE A 19 -14.54 -6.04 19.76
CA PHE A 19 -15.64 -6.22 20.71
C PHE A 19 -15.32 -7.27 21.78
N TRP A 20 -14.30 -8.10 21.58
CA TRP A 20 -13.99 -9.23 22.47
C TRP A 20 -13.02 -8.88 23.61
N PHE A 21 -12.05 -7.99 23.36
CA PHE A 21 -11.01 -7.65 24.32
C PHE A 21 -11.24 -6.31 25.05
N TRP A 22 -12.35 -5.62 24.76
CA TRP A 22 -12.69 -4.32 25.32
C TRP A 22 -12.64 -4.28 26.86
N ASP A 23 -13.06 -5.33 27.56
CA ASP A 23 -13.14 -5.35 29.03
C ASP A 23 -11.98 -6.14 29.69
N LYS A 24 -11.03 -6.64 28.90
CA LYS A 24 -9.94 -7.50 29.39
C LYS A 24 -8.71 -6.66 29.75
N THR A 25 -8.61 -6.23 31.00
CA THR A 25 -7.42 -5.59 31.58
C THR A 25 -6.34 -6.58 32.03
N THR A 26 -6.37 -7.82 31.52
CA THR A 26 -5.37 -8.83 31.84
C THR A 26 -3.98 -8.37 31.38
N LEU A 27 -3.11 -8.17 32.35
CA LEU A 27 -1.73 -7.76 32.13
C LEU A 27 -0.89 -8.97 31.72
N VAL A 28 -0.50 -9.02 30.45
CA VAL A 28 0.42 -10.00 29.90
C VAL A 28 1.85 -9.50 30.14
N PHE A 29 2.77 -10.39 30.50
CA PHE A 29 4.16 -10.03 30.83
C PHE A 29 4.34 -9.02 31.99
N GLY A 30 3.29 -8.76 32.77
CA GLY A 30 3.35 -7.82 33.91
C GLY A 30 3.39 -6.33 33.54
N PHE A 31 3.32 -5.97 32.25
CA PHE A 31 3.31 -4.57 31.81
C PHE A 31 2.39 -4.27 30.62
N MET A 32 2.00 -5.27 29.81
CA MET A 32 1.29 -5.05 28.55
C MET A 32 -0.16 -5.52 28.65
N PRO A 33 -1.16 -4.65 28.39
CA PRO A 33 -2.55 -5.07 28.30
C PRO A 33 -2.74 -6.06 27.14
N ILE A 34 -3.50 -7.13 27.36
CA ILE A 34 -3.80 -8.13 26.32
C ILE A 34 -4.45 -7.52 25.07
N GLY A 35 -5.25 -6.46 25.23
CA GLY A 35 -5.82 -5.71 24.10
C GLY A 35 -4.75 -5.08 23.20
N LEU A 36 -3.64 -4.60 23.78
CA LEU A 36 -2.54 -4.03 23.00
C LEU A 36 -1.79 -5.11 22.20
N LEU A 37 -1.55 -6.27 22.81
CA LEU A 37 -0.93 -7.41 22.13
C LEU A 37 -1.83 -7.92 20.99
N TYR A 38 -3.14 -7.89 21.20
CA TYR A 38 -4.13 -8.23 20.18
C TYR A 38 -4.05 -7.29 18.97
N HIS A 39 -4.07 -5.97 19.19
CA HIS A 39 -3.90 -4.99 18.10
C HIS A 39 -2.55 -5.09 17.38
N PHE A 40 -1.48 -5.41 18.12
CA PHE A 40 -0.17 -5.68 17.52
C PHE A 40 -0.22 -6.89 16.58
N GLY A 41 -0.86 -7.99 17.01
CA GLY A 41 -1.08 -9.17 16.17
C GLY A 41 -1.91 -8.87 14.92
N ILE A 42 -2.96 -8.04 15.05
CA ILE A 42 -3.77 -7.60 13.92
C ILE A 42 -2.94 -6.78 12.91
N SER A 43 -2.09 -5.88 13.38
CA SER A 43 -1.19 -5.10 12.52
C SER A 43 -0.24 -6.01 11.72
N LEU A 44 0.32 -7.02 12.37
CA LEU A 44 1.12 -8.06 11.72
C LEU A 44 0.33 -8.86 10.68
N ALA A 45 -0.89 -9.27 11.03
CA ALA A 45 -1.77 -10.00 10.12
C ALA A 45 -2.17 -9.15 8.90
N ALA A 46 -2.35 -7.84 9.08
CA ALA A 46 -2.63 -6.91 7.99
C ALA A 46 -1.44 -6.82 7.02
N ALA A 47 -0.24 -6.63 7.54
CA ALA A 47 0.99 -6.59 6.73
C ALA A 47 1.18 -7.90 5.95
N PHE A 48 0.96 -9.05 6.60
CA PHE A 48 1.04 -10.36 5.95
C PHE A 48 -0.02 -10.53 4.87
N THR A 49 -1.26 -10.14 5.13
CA THR A 49 -2.35 -10.20 4.14
C THR A 49 -2.03 -9.34 2.92
N TRP A 50 -1.48 -8.14 3.13
CA TRP A 50 -1.07 -7.26 2.04
C TRP A 50 0.11 -7.84 1.24
N PHE A 51 1.08 -8.46 1.91
CA PHE A 51 2.17 -9.17 1.25
C PHE A 51 1.68 -10.32 0.36
N LEU A 52 0.72 -11.12 0.82
CA LEU A 52 0.07 -12.12 -0.03
C LEU A 52 -0.73 -11.48 -1.16
N ALA A 53 -1.41 -10.36 -0.92
CA ALA A 53 -2.14 -9.64 -1.95
C ALA A 53 -1.20 -9.18 -3.07
N THR A 54 -0.02 -8.65 -2.75
CA THR A 54 0.98 -8.25 -3.75
C THR A 54 1.55 -9.43 -4.53
N MET A 55 1.69 -10.61 -3.90
CA MET A 55 2.20 -11.80 -4.59
C MET A 55 1.17 -12.51 -5.48
N PHE A 56 -0.11 -12.50 -5.12
CA PHE A 56 -1.14 -13.31 -5.77
C PHE A 56 -2.20 -12.52 -6.54
N CYS A 57 -2.41 -11.25 -6.22
CA CYS A 57 -3.42 -10.41 -6.87
C CYS A 57 -2.81 -9.31 -7.75
N TRP A 58 -1.50 -9.10 -7.74
CA TRP A 58 -0.84 -8.18 -8.67
C TRP A 58 -0.73 -8.84 -10.06
N PRO A 59 -1.45 -8.35 -11.09
CA PRO A 59 -1.36 -8.89 -12.44
C PRO A 59 -0.12 -8.37 -13.17
N ALA A 60 0.63 -9.26 -13.81
CA ALA A 60 1.81 -8.91 -14.61
C ALA A 60 1.48 -8.09 -15.88
N ASP A 61 0.24 -8.22 -16.39
CA ASP A 61 -0.20 -7.52 -17.60
C ASP A 61 -0.28 -5.99 -17.41
N LEU A 62 -0.37 -5.50 -16.16
CA LEU A 62 -0.30 -4.06 -15.87
C LEU A 62 1.07 -3.46 -16.19
N GLU A 63 2.14 -4.25 -16.16
CA GLU A 63 3.47 -3.77 -16.49
C GLU A 63 3.59 -3.47 -17.99
N GLU A 64 3.00 -4.29 -18.86
CA GLU A 64 2.99 -4.04 -20.32
C GLU A 64 2.16 -2.80 -20.68
N GLU A 65 0.98 -2.62 -20.08
CA GLU A 65 0.15 -1.43 -20.33
C GLU A 65 0.83 -0.14 -19.81
N THR A 66 1.50 -0.23 -18.66
CA THR A 66 2.27 0.90 -18.11
C THR A 66 3.51 1.21 -18.96
N LEU A 67 4.26 0.20 -19.42
CA LEU A 67 5.39 0.41 -20.33
C LEU A 67 4.95 0.99 -21.67
N ALA A 68 3.84 0.49 -22.24
CA ALA A 68 3.28 1.01 -23.48
C ALA A 68 2.82 2.47 -23.33
N ALA A 69 2.18 2.83 -22.20
CA ALA A 69 1.77 4.19 -21.91
C ALA A 69 2.96 5.15 -21.70
N VAL A 70 4.08 4.69 -21.13
CA VAL A 70 5.31 5.49 -20.99
C VAL A 70 6.06 5.63 -22.32
N ALA A 71 5.97 4.62 -23.20
CA ALA A 71 6.57 4.67 -24.54
C ALA A 71 5.80 5.60 -25.51
N ASP A 72 4.49 5.71 -25.36
CA ASP A 72 3.63 6.62 -26.15
C ASP A 72 3.55 8.04 -25.57
N ALA A 73 4.02 8.24 -24.33
CA ALA A 73 4.14 9.57 -23.74
C ALA A 73 5.11 10.42 -24.60
N PRO A 74 4.69 11.60 -25.09
CA PRO A 74 5.56 12.43 -25.89
C PRO A 74 6.79 12.77 -25.04
N SER A 75 7.96 12.26 -25.45
CA SER A 75 9.23 12.62 -24.85
C SER A 75 9.30 14.13 -24.82
N GLY A 76 9.18 14.72 -23.63
CA GLY A 76 9.20 16.16 -23.42
C GLY A 76 10.58 16.73 -23.73
N ASP A 77 10.93 16.78 -25.00
CA ASP A 77 11.87 17.74 -25.56
C ASP A 77 11.11 19.05 -25.77
N SER A 78 10.72 19.69 -24.67
CA SER A 78 10.21 21.05 -24.69
C SER A 78 11.18 21.92 -23.92
N ALA A 79 12.18 22.37 -24.67
CA ALA A 79 12.76 23.71 -24.59
C ALA A 79 13.34 24.12 -23.23
N HIS A 80 14.66 23.94 -23.10
CA HIS A 80 15.45 24.93 -22.36
C HIS A 80 15.29 26.28 -23.09
N PRO A 81 14.73 27.34 -22.47
CA PRO A 81 14.67 28.64 -23.13
C PRO A 81 16.09 29.20 -23.15
N THR A 82 16.80 29.04 -24.27
CA THR A 82 18.00 29.82 -24.53
C THR A 82 17.54 31.25 -24.78
N THR A 83 17.62 32.06 -23.74
CA THR A 83 17.57 33.52 -23.82
C THR A 83 18.80 34.01 -24.62
N SER A 84 18.78 33.84 -25.94
CA SER A 84 19.65 34.60 -26.83
C SER A 84 18.89 35.89 -27.17
N LYS A 85 19.23 36.96 -26.45
CA LYS A 85 18.79 38.31 -26.80
C LYS A 85 19.46 38.70 -28.10
N GLU A 86 18.71 38.66 -29.18
CA GLU A 86 19.07 39.27 -30.45
C GLU A 86 18.16 40.48 -30.68
N GLY A 87 18.75 41.67 -30.81
CA GLY A 87 18.07 42.87 -31.31
C GLY A 87 17.67 43.92 -30.28
N ALA A 88 18.65 44.66 -29.75
CA ALA A 88 18.54 46.05 -29.28
C ALA A 88 19.99 46.51 -29.10
N THR A 89 20.58 47.43 -29.87
CA THR A 89 20.14 48.77 -30.25
C THR A 89 21.13 49.34 -31.27
N GLU A 90 20.59 50.15 -32.21
CA GLU A 90 21.17 51.33 -32.88
C GLU A 90 22.48 51.22 -33.71
#